data_AF-A0A0A1I684-F1
#
_entry.id   AF-A0A0A1I684-F1
#
_cell.length_a   1.000
_cell.length_b   1.000
_cell.length_c   1.000
_cell.angle_alpha   90.00
_cell.angle_beta   90.00
_cell.angle_gamma   90.00
#
_symmetry.space_group_name_H-M   'P 1'
#
loop_
_entity.id
_entity.type
_entity.pdbx_description
1 polymer ?
#
loop_
_entity_poly.entity_id
_entity_poly.type
_entity_poly.pdbx_seq_one_letter_code
_entity_poly.pdbx_strand_id
1 'polypeptide(L)'
;EMHQYLDSDGSGTSDQCVSSTIGAERLQDATQWLKANNKKGFLGEIGAGSNSVCISAVKSAFCTMQTAGGVWLGASWWAAGP
;
A
#
# COMPACT_ATOMS: atom_id res chain seq x y z
N GLU A 1 -11.66 -3.07 -4.53
CA GLU A 1 -10.26 -3.24 -4.95
C GLU A 1 -9.69 -1.82 -5.05
N MET A 2 -8.42 -1.62 -4.70
CA MET A 2 -7.71 -0.34 -4.69
C MET A 2 -6.24 -0.58 -5.08
N HIS A 3 -5.62 0.39 -5.77
CA HIS A 3 -4.20 0.37 -6.12
C HIS A 3 -3.43 1.42 -5.33
N GLN A 4 -2.17 1.14 -5.00
CA GLN A 4 -1.32 2.13 -4.33
C GLN A 4 0.16 1.99 -4.68
N TYR A 5 0.70 3.02 -5.33
CA TYR A 5 2.15 3.22 -5.49
C TYR A 5 2.67 4.25 -4.49
N LEU A 6 3.99 4.34 -4.34
CA LEU A 6 4.64 5.03 -3.22
C LEU A 6 5.51 6.23 -3.65
N ASP A 7 5.57 6.50 -4.95
CA ASP A 7 6.20 7.66 -5.56
C ASP A 7 5.35 8.93 -5.41
N SER A 8 5.92 10.08 -5.77
CA SER A 8 5.38 11.41 -5.46
C SER A 8 3.93 11.62 -5.91
N ASP A 9 3.58 11.16 -7.11
CA ASP A 9 2.23 11.27 -7.67
C ASP A 9 1.40 9.99 -7.54
N GLY A 10 1.99 8.91 -7.01
CA GLY A 10 1.32 7.62 -6.87
C GLY A 10 1.06 6.91 -8.19
N SER A 11 1.78 7.28 -9.25
CA SER A 11 1.67 6.64 -10.57
C SER A 11 2.41 5.30 -10.68
N GLY A 12 3.40 5.05 -9.82
CA GLY A 12 4.26 3.87 -9.90
C GLY A 12 5.29 3.93 -11.02
N THR A 13 5.59 5.12 -11.55
CA THR A 13 6.54 5.32 -12.65
C THR A 13 7.94 5.68 -12.18
N SER A 14 8.10 6.09 -10.92
CA SER A 14 9.39 6.34 -10.28
C SER A 14 9.78 5.21 -9.32
N ASP A 15 11.09 4.94 -9.26
CA ASP A 15 11.68 4.02 -8.27
C ASP A 15 11.92 4.67 -6.89
N GLN A 16 11.60 5.97 -6.74
CA GLN A 16 11.75 6.72 -5.51
C GLN A 16 10.43 6.78 -4.73
N CYS A 17 10.47 6.39 -3.46
CA CYS A 17 9.33 6.53 -2.56
C CYS A 17 9.42 7.85 -1.79
N VAL A 18 8.27 8.49 -1.54
CA VAL A 18 8.20 9.80 -0.87
C VAL A 18 8.86 9.78 0.52
N SER A 19 8.61 8.73 1.30
CA SER A 19 9.16 8.55 2.64
C SER A 19 9.12 7.07 3.04
N SER A 20 9.75 6.71 4.16
CA SER A 20 9.67 5.36 4.73
C SER A 20 8.31 5.00 5.34
N THR A 21 7.38 5.95 5.44
CA THR A 21 6.06 5.79 6.08
C THR A 21 4.89 6.04 5.13
N ILE A 22 5.16 6.47 3.90
CA ILE A 22 4.13 6.90 2.94
C ILE A 22 3.09 5.80 2.65
N GLY A 23 3.47 4.52 2.73
CA GLY A 23 2.55 3.40 2.57
C GLY A 23 1.48 3.34 3.66
N ALA A 24 1.84 3.58 4.91
CA ALA A 24 0.88 3.62 6.02
C ALA A 24 -0.05 4.84 5.91
N GLU A 25 0.52 6.00 5.58
CA GLU A 25 -0.20 7.27 5.44
C GLU A 25 -1.26 7.17 4.34
N ARG A 26 -0.90 6.68 3.14
CA ARG A 26 -1.83 6.58 2.01
C ARG A 26 -2.94 5.56 2.21
N LEU A 27 -2.72 4.51 3.02
CA LEU A 27 -3.76 3.51 3.32
C LEU A 27 -4.65 3.87 4.50
N GLN A 28 -4.35 4.95 5.24
CA GLN A 28 -5.05 5.28 6.49
C GLN A 28 -6.54 5.55 6.27
N ASP A 29 -6.88 6.41 5.32
CA ASP A 29 -8.27 6.83 5.09
C ASP A 29 -9.10 5.70 4.48
N ALA A 30 -8.54 4.95 3.53
CA ALA A 30 -9.17 3.75 3.00
C ALA A 30 -9.44 2.72 4.11
N THR A 31 -8.48 2.51 5.02
CA THR A 31 -8.64 1.60 6.14
C THR A 31 -9.76 2.04 7.08
N GLN A 32 -9.84 3.33 7.41
CA GLN A 32 -10.93 3.87 8.22
C GLN A 32 -12.28 3.73 7.53
N TRP A 33 -12.35 4.01 6.23
CA TRP A 33 -13.56 3.86 5.44
C TRP A 33 -14.06 2.41 5.43
N LEU A 34 -13.16 1.44 5.21
CA LEU A 34 -13.50 0.02 5.23
C LEU A 34 -14.08 -0.41 6.59
N LYS A 35 -13.45 0.04 7.69
CA LYS A 35 -13.93 -0.23 9.06
C LYS A 35 -15.32 0.37 9.30
N ALA A 36 -15.50 1.66 8.98
CA ALA A 36 -16.75 2.38 9.23
C ALA A 36 -17.94 1.81 8.44
N ASN A 37 -17.67 1.26 7.25
CA ASN A 37 -18.71 0.77 6.35
C ASN A 37 -18.87 -0.76 6.36
N ASN A 38 -18.19 -1.45 7.28
CA ASN A 38 -18.17 -2.92 7.35
C ASN A 38 -17.87 -3.57 5.99
N LYS A 39 -16.85 -3.06 5.29
CA LYS A 39 -16.41 -3.54 3.97
C LYS A 39 -15.05 -4.22 4.07
N LYS A 40 -14.74 -5.03 3.07
CA LYS A 40 -13.45 -5.68 2.89
C LYS A 40 -12.73 -5.10 1.68
N GLY A 41 -11.44 -4.82 1.84
CA GLY A 41 -10.55 -4.30 0.81
C GLY A 41 -9.56 -5.36 0.35
N PHE A 42 -9.12 -5.24 -0.89
CA PHE A 42 -7.99 -5.96 -1.44
C PHE A 42 -7.13 -4.94 -2.18
N LEU A 43 -5.83 -4.93 -1.93
CA LEU A 43 -4.87 -4.03 -2.57
C LEU A 43 -4.35 -4.73 -3.84
N GLY A 44 -5.02 -4.52 -4.98
CA GLY A 44 -4.75 -5.26 -6.21
C GLY A 44 -3.40 -4.93 -6.83
N GLU A 45 -2.90 -3.72 -6.59
CA GLU A 45 -1.57 -3.32 -7.03
C GLU A 45 -0.84 -2.56 -5.94
N ILE A 46 0.40 -2.99 -5.71
CA ILE A 46 1.44 -2.24 -5.01
C ILE A 46 2.78 -2.56 -5.65
N GLY A 47 3.59 -1.54 -5.89
CA GLY A 47 4.95 -1.66 -6.43
C GLY A 47 5.82 -0.51 -5.92
N ALA A 48 7.12 -0.76 -5.81
CA ALA A 48 8.10 0.21 -5.35
C ALA A 48 9.52 -0.16 -5.81
N GLY A 49 10.43 0.82 -5.81
CA GLY A 49 11.84 0.59 -6.12
C GLY A 49 12.56 -0.28 -5.08
N SER A 50 13.65 -0.94 -5.48
CA SER A 50 14.42 -1.84 -4.62
C SER A 50 15.48 -1.11 -3.79
N ASN A 51 15.05 -0.17 -2.94
CA ASN A 51 15.90 0.63 -2.05
C ASN A 51 15.36 0.67 -0.61
N SER A 52 16.20 1.10 0.34
CA SER A 52 15.88 1.03 1.78
C SER A 52 14.66 1.85 2.20
N VAL A 53 14.43 3.00 1.56
CA VAL A 53 13.27 3.85 1.82
C VAL A 53 12.00 3.14 1.36
N CYS A 54 12.00 2.64 0.13
CA CYS A 54 10.86 1.93 -0.44
C CYS A 54 10.55 0.61 0.27
N ILE A 55 11.55 -0.17 0.68
CA ILE A 55 11.35 -1.39 1.47
C ILE A 55 10.65 -1.06 2.80
N SER A 56 11.07 0.01 3.46
CA SER A 56 10.42 0.50 4.69
C SER A 56 8.99 0.97 4.42
N ALA A 57 8.77 1.67 3.30
CA ALA A 57 7.45 2.17 2.91
C ALA A 57 6.45 1.03 2.62
N VAL A 58 6.86 0.00 1.87
CA VAL A 58 6.04 -1.20 1.62
C VAL A 58 5.74 -1.93 2.94
N LYS A 59 6.74 -2.08 3.81
CA LYS A 59 6.53 -2.64 5.15
C LYS A 59 5.49 -1.85 5.94
N SER A 60 5.53 -0.51 5.88
CA SER A 60 4.55 0.34 6.56
C SER A 60 3.13 0.12 6.05
N ALA A 61 2.94 -0.02 4.72
CA ALA A 61 1.65 -0.35 4.12
C ALA A 61 1.11 -1.70 4.64
N PHE A 62 1.92 -2.75 4.57
CA PHE A 62 1.50 -4.09 5.01
C PHE A 62 1.26 -4.19 6.52
N CYS A 63 2.04 -3.49 7.34
CA CYS A 63 1.76 -3.39 8.79
C CYS A 63 0.41 -2.71 9.06
N THR A 64 0.08 -1.64 8.35
CA THR A 64 -1.24 -0.99 8.44
C THR A 64 -2.36 -1.97 8.06
N MET A 65 -2.20 -2.70 6.96
CA MET A 65 -3.20 -3.69 6.52
C MET A 65 -3.39 -4.83 7.54
N GLN A 66 -2.29 -5.40 8.03
CA GLN A 66 -2.30 -6.52 8.97
C GLN A 66 -2.93 -6.16 10.32
N THR A 67 -2.70 -4.93 10.81
CA THR A 67 -3.21 -4.46 12.10
C THR A 67 -4.62 -3.84 12.01
N ALA A 68 -5.21 -3.80 10.81
CA ALA A 68 -6.51 -3.15 10.58
C ALA A 68 -7.75 -3.95 11.03
N GLY A 69 -7.59 -5.00 11.85
CA GLY A 69 -8.72 -5.81 12.31
C GLY A 69 -9.38 -6.63 11.20
N GLY A 70 -8.60 -7.05 10.20
CA GLY A 70 -9.05 -7.96 9.13
C GLY A 70 -9.97 -7.31 8.08
N VAL A 71 -10.01 -5.98 7.96
CA VAL A 71 -10.71 -5.30 6.85
C VAL A 71 -9.96 -5.43 5.52
N TRP A 72 -8.66 -5.69 5.54
CA TRP A 72 -7.87 -6.01 4.36
C TRP A 72 -7.75 -7.52 4.20
N LEU A 73 -8.08 -8.02 3.01
CA LEU A 73 -8.03 -9.44 2.66
C LEU A 73 -6.63 -9.88 2.19
N GLY A 74 -5.85 -8.95 1.65
CA GLY A 74 -4.53 -9.23 1.08
C GLY A 74 -4.10 -8.16 0.09
N ALA A 75 -2.97 -8.42 -0.57
CA ALA A 75 -2.40 -7.59 -1.61
C ALA A 75 -1.79 -8.45 -2.72
N SER A 76 -1.64 -7.87 -3.92
CA SER A 76 -0.81 -8.41 -5.00
C SER A 76 0.25 -7.40 -5.45
N TRP A 77 1.48 -7.88 -5.63
CA TRP A 77 2.58 -7.07 -6.13
C TRP A 77 2.41 -6.82 -7.64
N TRP A 78 2.62 -5.57 -8.05
CA TRP A 78 2.70 -5.20 -9.46
C TRP A 78 4.18 -5.00 -9.86
N ALA A 79 4.76 -5.83 -10.70
CA ALA A 79 4.23 -7.07 -11.26
C ALA A 79 5.33 -8.14 -11.26
N ALA A 80 4.95 -9.39 -11.55
CA ALA A 80 5.89 -10.40 -12.03
C ALA A 80 5.98 -10.26 -13.56
N GLY A 81 5.51 -11.27 -14.31
CA GLY A 81 5.45 -11.23 -15.78
C GLY A 81 6.83 -11.17 -16.44
N PRO A 82 6.95 -11.55 -17.72
CA PRO A 82 8.20 -11.41 -18.44
C PRO A 82 8.57 -9.94 -18.69
#